data_AF-A0A3D5KJW8-F1
#
_entry.id   AF-A0A3D5KJW8-F1
#
_cell.length_a   1.000
_cell.length_b   1.000
_cell.length_c   1.000
_cell.angle_alpha   90.00
_cell.angle_beta   90.00
_cell.angle_gamma   90.00
#
_symmetry.space_group_name_H-M   'P 1'
#
loop_
_entity.id
_entity.type
_entity.pdbx_description
1 polymer ?
#
loop_
_entity_poly.entity_id
_entity_poly.type
_entity_poly.pdbx_seq_one_letter_code
_entity_poly.pdbx_strand_id
1 'polypeptide(L)'
;MSEEKNSKESNYSASNIQVLEGLEAVRKRPAMYIGDIGVKGLHHLVWEVVDNSIDEALAGYCDEVHVTINKDNSIQVEDNGRGIPTDYHEKEKRSALEVVMTVLHAGGKFDKDTYKVSGGLHGVGVSCVNALSSVLKATVYREGKIFEQEYHRGVPQYPVRVAGESDRRGTTIHFQPDSEVFTLTTEYNYETVATRLRELAFLNPGIKLNLKDLRENDESEQPKSDRFYSEIGLREFVSYLDSTREKLIPNPIYIENTKGEIPVQVALGYNTSYSENLVSYVNNINTHEGGTHVAGFRRALTRTLKSYADKSGLLEKAKVEISGDDFREGLTAVISVKVAEPQFEGQTKTKL
;
A
#
# COMPACT_ATOMS: atom_id res chain seq x y z
N MET A 1 56.29 30.84 -21.29
CA MET A 1 55.79 30.57 -19.93
C MET A 1 54.63 29.62 -20.07
N SER A 2 54.90 28.33 -19.92
CA SER A 2 53.92 27.25 -20.01
C SER A 2 53.15 27.18 -18.70
N GLU A 3 51.83 27.37 -18.77
CA GLU A 3 50.92 27.12 -17.64
C GLU A 3 50.92 25.62 -17.32
N GLU A 4 51.46 25.25 -16.17
CA GLU A 4 51.30 23.93 -15.60
C GLU A 4 49.82 23.73 -15.22
N LYS A 5 49.11 22.91 -16.00
CA LYS A 5 47.84 22.31 -15.58
C LYS A 5 48.12 21.40 -14.40
N ASN A 6 47.82 21.90 -13.21
CA ASN A 6 47.85 21.13 -11.97
C ASN A 6 46.66 20.15 -11.96
N SER A 7 46.80 19.00 -12.62
CA SER A 7 45.86 17.89 -12.50
C SER A 7 46.04 17.29 -11.10
N LYS A 8 45.16 17.65 -10.17
CA LYS A 8 44.98 16.87 -8.94
C LYS A 8 44.61 15.45 -9.35
N GLU A 9 45.58 14.54 -9.37
CA GLU A 9 45.33 13.11 -9.40
C GLU A 9 44.49 12.79 -8.16
N SER A 10 43.19 12.58 -8.37
CA SER A 10 42.30 12.06 -7.35
C SER A 10 42.75 10.64 -7.05
N ASN A 11 43.55 10.47 -6.00
CA ASN A 11 43.91 9.16 -5.45
C ASN A 11 42.65 8.43 -4.98
N TYR A 12 41.98 7.75 -5.91
CA TYR A 12 40.89 6.83 -5.64
C TYR A 12 41.48 5.53 -5.10
N SER A 13 41.21 5.26 -3.83
CA SER A 13 41.74 4.12 -3.08
C SER A 13 40.62 3.42 -2.31
N ALA A 14 40.94 2.31 -1.64
CA ALA A 14 39.98 1.54 -0.85
C ALA A 14 39.27 2.39 0.23
N SER A 15 39.92 3.43 0.78
CA SER A 15 39.32 4.32 1.78
C SER A 15 38.22 5.24 1.22
N ASN A 16 38.10 5.35 -0.10
CA ASN A 16 37.02 6.08 -0.76
C ASN A 16 35.75 5.22 -0.96
N ILE A 17 35.84 3.91 -0.72
CA ILE A 17 34.69 3.01 -0.74
C ILE A 17 33.96 3.13 0.58
N GLN A 18 32.72 3.64 0.55
CA GLN A 18 31.85 3.74 1.72
C GLN A 18 30.82 2.63 1.70
N VAL A 19 30.69 1.92 2.83
CA VAL A 19 29.61 0.96 3.08
C VAL A 19 28.61 1.65 3.98
N LEU A 20 27.35 1.70 3.56
CA LEU A 20 26.25 2.25 4.36
C LEU A 20 25.62 1.10 5.13
N GLU A 21 25.64 1.16 6.46
CA GLU A 21 25.12 0.09 7.32
C GLU A 21 23.65 0.31 7.68
N GLY A 22 22.88 -0.78 7.70
CA GLY A 22 21.48 -0.79 8.15
C GLY A 22 20.61 0.27 7.46
N LEU A 23 19.96 1.12 8.26
CA LEU A 23 19.02 2.13 7.80
C LEU A 23 19.67 3.40 7.23
N GLU A 24 21.00 3.53 7.33
CA GLU A 24 21.72 4.68 6.74
C GLU A 24 21.56 4.71 5.22
N ALA A 25 21.56 3.54 4.58
CA ALA A 25 21.34 3.40 3.14
C ALA A 25 19.98 3.98 2.70
N VAL A 26 18.93 3.74 3.50
CA VAL A 26 17.57 4.25 3.26
C VAL A 26 17.57 5.77 3.32
N ARG A 27 18.15 6.36 4.38
CA ARG A 27 18.22 7.81 4.55
C ARG A 27 19.04 8.50 3.47
N LYS A 28 20.12 7.87 3.01
CA LYS A 28 21.00 8.43 1.97
C LYS A 28 20.38 8.38 0.57
N ARG A 29 19.50 7.39 0.33
CA ARG A 29 18.87 7.10 -0.98
C ARG A 29 17.37 6.78 -0.83
N PRO A 30 16.56 7.68 -0.25
CA PRO A 30 15.16 7.40 0.09
C PRO A 30 14.32 7.03 -1.13
N ALA A 31 14.52 7.71 -2.26
CA ALA A 31 13.79 7.46 -3.50
C ALA A 31 13.90 6.01 -4.02
N MET A 32 14.97 5.29 -3.69
CA MET A 32 15.11 3.87 -4.04
C MET A 32 14.09 2.99 -3.29
N TYR A 33 13.67 3.42 -2.10
CA TYR A 33 12.79 2.66 -1.22
C TYR A 33 11.34 3.14 -1.24
N ILE A 34 11.10 4.44 -1.46
CA ILE A 34 9.77 5.07 -1.40
C ILE A 34 9.38 5.81 -2.70
N GLY A 35 10.17 5.66 -3.77
CA GLY A 35 9.93 6.25 -5.08
C GLY A 35 10.44 7.68 -5.24
N ASP A 36 9.99 8.60 -4.38
CA ASP A 36 10.46 10.00 -4.35
C ASP A 36 10.51 10.56 -2.93
N ILE A 37 10.91 11.84 -2.79
CA ILE A 37 10.90 12.58 -1.51
C ILE A 37 9.86 13.72 -1.52
N GLY A 38 8.92 13.67 -2.46
CA GLY A 38 7.84 14.63 -2.60
C GLY A 38 6.57 14.12 -1.94
N VAL A 39 5.42 14.64 -2.42
CA VAL A 39 4.10 14.29 -1.91
C VAL A 39 3.85 12.77 -1.98
N LYS A 40 4.23 12.11 -3.08
CA LYS A 40 3.95 10.68 -3.27
C LYS A 40 4.75 9.82 -2.29
N GLY A 41 6.06 10.07 -2.17
CA GLY A 41 6.93 9.36 -1.23
C GLY A 41 6.55 9.60 0.23
N LEU A 42 6.14 10.82 0.57
CA LEU A 42 5.66 11.14 1.92
C LEU A 42 4.42 10.29 2.29
N HIS A 43 3.42 10.23 1.40
CA HIS A 43 2.23 9.41 1.61
C HIS A 43 2.54 7.91 1.54
N HIS A 44 3.60 7.52 0.83
CA HIS A 44 4.06 6.13 0.80
C HIS A 44 4.42 5.58 2.18
N LEU A 45 4.89 6.44 3.10
CA LEU A 45 5.11 6.04 4.48
C LEU A 45 3.82 5.58 5.16
N VAL A 46 2.69 6.22 4.87
CA VAL A 46 1.38 5.84 5.41
C VAL A 46 0.97 4.48 4.84
N TRP A 47 1.15 4.28 3.53
CA TRP A 47 0.79 3.03 2.86
C TRP A 47 1.54 1.84 3.45
N GLU A 48 2.84 1.95 3.70
CA GLU A 48 3.64 0.85 4.25
C GLU A 48 3.15 0.39 5.64
N VAL A 49 2.64 1.32 6.47
CA VAL A 49 2.09 0.97 7.78
C VAL A 49 0.66 0.42 7.68
N VAL A 50 -0.19 1.06 6.86
CA VAL A 50 -1.57 0.61 6.63
C VAL A 50 -1.60 -0.77 5.97
N ASP A 51 -0.76 -1.01 4.96
CA ASP A 51 -0.70 -2.30 4.25
C ASP A 51 -0.31 -3.43 5.21
N ASN A 52 0.55 -3.18 6.22
CA ASN A 52 0.83 -4.17 7.27
C ASN A 52 -0.42 -4.49 8.12
N SER A 53 -1.26 -3.50 8.39
CA SER A 53 -2.53 -3.69 9.11
C SER A 53 -3.54 -4.47 8.27
N ILE A 54 -3.59 -4.21 6.95
CA ILE A 54 -4.41 -4.95 6.00
C ILE A 54 -3.93 -6.40 5.86
N ASP A 55 -2.63 -6.67 5.91
CA ASP A 55 -2.12 -8.04 5.89
C ASP A 55 -2.58 -8.85 7.12
N GLU A 56 -2.72 -8.23 8.29
CA GLU A 56 -3.37 -8.87 9.47
C GLU A 56 -4.86 -9.15 9.22
N ALA A 57 -5.55 -8.27 8.50
CA ALA A 57 -6.95 -8.45 8.15
C ALA A 57 -7.14 -9.59 7.13
N LEU A 58 -6.27 -9.66 6.12
CA LEU A 58 -6.24 -10.77 5.15
C LEU A 58 -5.94 -12.12 5.83
N ALA A 59 -5.19 -12.12 6.92
CA ALA A 59 -4.95 -13.30 7.75
C ALA A 59 -6.11 -13.62 8.72
N GLY A 60 -7.15 -12.78 8.79
CA GLY A 60 -8.36 -12.99 9.60
C GLY A 60 -8.24 -12.55 11.06
N TYR A 61 -7.25 -11.72 11.40
CA TYR A 61 -7.01 -11.28 12.78
C TYR A 61 -7.37 -9.82 13.06
N CYS A 62 -7.54 -9.01 12.02
CA CYS A 62 -7.88 -7.59 12.11
C CYS A 62 -9.19 -7.33 11.37
N ASP A 63 -10.09 -6.56 11.97
CA ASP A 63 -11.34 -6.10 11.35
C ASP A 63 -11.50 -4.57 11.37
N GLU A 64 -10.61 -3.86 12.05
CA GLU A 64 -10.67 -2.41 12.18
C GLU A 64 -9.26 -1.78 12.21
N VAL A 65 -9.07 -0.76 11.37
CA VAL A 65 -7.85 0.06 11.32
C VAL A 65 -8.23 1.54 11.45
N HIS A 66 -7.49 2.26 12.28
CA HIS A 66 -7.62 3.71 12.45
C HIS A 66 -6.35 4.40 11.94
N VAL A 67 -6.52 5.41 11.11
CA VAL A 67 -5.46 6.32 10.67
C VAL A 67 -5.79 7.72 11.18
N THR A 68 -4.85 8.32 11.90
CA THR A 68 -4.99 9.67 12.44
C THR A 68 -3.86 10.55 11.92
N ILE A 69 -4.21 11.70 11.34
CA ILE A 69 -3.29 12.79 11.05
C ILE A 69 -3.32 13.73 12.26
N ASN A 70 -2.20 13.83 12.97
CA ASN A 70 -2.11 14.63 14.19
C ASN A 70 -1.83 16.11 13.88
N LYS A 71 -1.99 16.96 14.89
CA LYS A 71 -1.79 18.43 14.79
C LYS A 71 -0.39 18.83 14.33
N ASP A 72 0.62 18.03 14.62
CA ASP A 72 2.02 18.21 14.24
C ASP A 72 2.38 17.59 12.88
N ASN A 73 1.38 17.14 12.11
CA ASN A 73 1.55 16.34 10.90
C ASN A 73 2.21 14.96 11.14
N SER A 74 2.33 14.46 12.37
CA SER A 74 2.62 13.04 12.59
C SER A 74 1.43 12.18 12.17
N ILE A 75 1.71 10.92 11.83
CA ILE A 75 0.70 9.92 11.49
C ILE A 75 0.68 8.86 12.58
N GLN A 76 -0.52 8.47 12.97
CA GLN A 76 -0.76 7.31 13.82
C GLN A 76 -1.64 6.30 13.09
N VAL A 77 -1.19 5.06 13.01
CA VAL A 77 -1.96 3.93 12.48
C VAL A 77 -2.15 2.92 13.61
N GLU A 78 -3.39 2.53 13.86
CA GLU A 78 -3.78 1.54 14.87
C GLU A 78 -4.55 0.40 14.21
N ASP A 79 -4.17 -0.84 14.47
CA ASP A 79 -4.91 -2.04 14.09
C ASP A 79 -5.30 -2.85 15.33
N ASN A 80 -6.29 -3.74 15.18
CA ASN A 80 -6.66 -4.73 16.18
C ASN A 80 -6.22 -6.17 15.80
N GLY A 81 -5.15 -6.27 15.00
CA GLY A 81 -4.52 -7.52 14.58
C GLY A 81 -3.85 -8.27 15.73
N ARG A 82 -2.91 -9.17 15.43
CA ARG A 82 -2.22 -9.99 16.45
C ARG A 82 -1.23 -9.22 17.32
N GLY A 83 -0.73 -8.08 16.84
CA GLY A 83 0.41 -7.39 17.42
C GLY A 83 1.75 -7.97 16.94
N ILE A 84 2.70 -7.10 16.60
CA ILE A 84 4.07 -7.49 16.22
C ILE A 84 4.69 -8.37 17.31
N PRO A 85 5.37 -9.49 17.00
CA PRO A 85 6.06 -10.29 18.01
C PRO A 85 7.08 -9.47 18.80
N THR A 86 7.08 -9.61 20.12
CA THR A 86 7.96 -8.87 21.04
C THR A 86 9.03 -9.76 21.67
N ASP A 87 8.96 -11.06 21.42
CA ASP A 87 9.88 -12.08 21.94
C ASP A 87 11.31 -11.86 21.47
N TYR A 88 12.25 -12.46 22.19
CA TYR A 88 13.67 -12.42 21.85
C TYR A 88 13.95 -13.15 20.53
N HIS A 89 14.64 -12.49 19.61
CA HIS A 89 15.06 -13.08 18.34
C HIS A 89 16.49 -13.61 18.45
N GLU A 90 16.65 -14.93 18.61
CA GLU A 90 17.92 -15.61 18.93
C GLU A 90 19.11 -15.20 18.04
N LYS A 91 18.90 -15.08 16.73
CA LYS A 91 19.96 -14.72 15.77
C LYS A 91 20.41 -13.27 15.88
N GLU A 92 19.46 -12.36 16.12
CA GLU A 92 19.68 -10.91 16.13
C GLU A 92 19.96 -10.37 17.54
N LYS A 93 19.76 -11.21 18.55
CA LYS A 93 20.03 -10.95 19.96
C LYS A 93 19.30 -9.74 20.55
N ARG A 94 18.10 -9.47 20.04
CA ARG A 94 17.19 -8.39 20.47
C ARG A 94 15.74 -8.79 20.19
N SER A 95 14.78 -8.01 20.66
CA SER A 95 13.35 -8.31 20.45
C SER A 95 12.99 -8.34 18.95
N ALA A 96 12.04 -9.18 18.58
CA ALA A 96 11.53 -9.24 17.21
C ALA A 96 10.94 -7.89 16.75
N LEU A 97 10.31 -7.12 17.65
CA LEU A 97 9.84 -5.75 17.39
C LEU A 97 11.00 -4.84 16.95
N GLU A 98 12.13 -4.86 17.67
CA GLU A 98 13.29 -4.06 17.29
C GLU A 98 13.89 -4.54 15.96
N VAL A 99 13.93 -5.85 15.71
CA VAL A 99 14.44 -6.41 14.46
C VAL A 99 13.65 -5.88 13.26
N VAL A 100 12.30 -5.99 13.28
CA VAL A 100 11.48 -5.56 12.14
C VAL A 100 11.51 -4.03 11.92
N MET A 101 11.80 -3.26 12.97
CA MET A 101 11.90 -1.80 12.87
C MET A 101 13.28 -1.32 12.40
N THR A 102 14.35 -2.11 12.58
CA THR A 102 15.74 -1.63 12.40
C THR A 102 16.54 -2.41 11.35
N VAL A 103 16.06 -3.55 10.88
CA VAL A 103 16.77 -4.41 9.94
C VAL A 103 15.98 -4.50 8.62
N LEU A 104 16.64 -4.13 7.52
CA LEU A 104 16.10 -4.35 6.18
C LEU A 104 16.03 -5.85 5.87
N HIS A 105 14.99 -6.25 5.15
CA HIS A 105 14.73 -7.65 4.78
C HIS A 105 14.47 -8.55 6.00
N ALA A 106 13.82 -8.00 7.02
CA ALA A 106 13.37 -8.75 8.19
C ALA A 106 11.84 -8.72 8.30
N GLY A 107 11.22 -9.89 8.47
CA GLY A 107 9.78 -10.00 8.65
C GLY A 107 9.24 -11.42 8.50
N GLY A 108 8.04 -11.67 9.01
CA GLY A 108 7.36 -12.98 8.92
C GLY A 108 6.72 -13.29 7.57
N LYS A 109 6.86 -12.40 6.58
CA LYS A 109 6.20 -12.51 5.25
C LYS A 109 7.01 -13.30 4.22
N PHE A 110 8.19 -13.78 4.58
CA PHE A 110 8.98 -14.70 3.74
C PHE A 110 8.50 -16.16 3.87
N ASP A 111 7.74 -16.45 4.92
CA ASP A 111 7.20 -17.77 5.20
C ASP A 111 5.69 -17.79 4.90
N LYS A 112 5.26 -18.77 4.09
CA LYS A 112 3.87 -18.93 3.63
C LYS A 112 2.93 -19.38 4.74
N ASP A 113 3.47 -19.84 5.87
CA ASP A 113 2.69 -20.31 7.02
C ASP A 113 2.04 -19.15 7.79
N THR A 114 2.63 -17.96 7.77
CA THR A 114 2.13 -16.80 8.54
C THR A 114 1.17 -15.92 7.73
N TYR A 115 1.48 -15.68 6.45
CA TYR A 115 0.63 -14.93 5.52
C TYR A 115 0.57 -15.65 4.17
N LYS A 116 -0.61 -16.18 3.82
CA LYS A 116 -0.79 -16.90 2.54
C LYS A 116 -0.70 -15.99 1.31
N VAL A 117 -1.14 -14.74 1.47
CA VAL A 117 -1.08 -13.67 0.45
C VAL A 117 -0.90 -12.35 1.22
N SER A 118 0.08 -11.55 0.85
CA SER A 118 0.34 -10.24 1.46
C SER A 118 0.79 -9.20 0.43
N GLY A 119 0.51 -7.93 0.68
CA GLY A 119 1.06 -6.82 -0.12
C GLY A 119 2.52 -6.52 0.23
N GLY A 120 2.92 -6.76 1.47
CA GLY A 120 4.32 -6.68 1.92
C GLY A 120 5.09 -7.96 1.59
N LEU A 121 6.18 -7.85 0.84
CA LEU A 121 7.00 -9.01 0.41
C LEU A 121 8.49 -8.83 0.64
N HIS A 122 8.95 -7.58 0.73
CA HIS A 122 10.39 -7.28 0.75
C HIS A 122 10.98 -7.24 2.17
N GLY A 123 10.13 -7.15 3.21
CA GLY A 123 10.58 -7.00 4.60
C GLY A 123 11.32 -5.68 4.87
N VAL A 124 10.99 -4.61 4.15
CA VAL A 124 11.66 -3.30 4.27
C VAL A 124 10.72 -2.15 4.65
N GLY A 125 9.41 -2.29 4.46
CA GLY A 125 8.44 -1.19 4.53
C GLY A 125 8.51 -0.38 5.82
N VAL A 126 8.16 -1.02 6.94
CA VAL A 126 8.11 -0.32 8.24
C VAL A 126 9.48 0.15 8.73
N SER A 127 10.56 -0.57 8.39
CA SER A 127 11.93 -0.13 8.66
C SER A 127 12.31 1.12 7.85
N CYS A 128 11.80 1.27 6.62
CA CYS A 128 11.96 2.50 5.85
C CYS A 128 11.18 3.65 6.48
N VAL A 129 9.95 3.40 6.95
CA VAL A 129 9.18 4.40 7.71
C VAL A 129 9.98 4.87 8.93
N ASN A 130 10.54 3.94 9.71
CA ASN A 130 11.38 4.27 10.86
C ASN A 130 12.63 5.09 10.47
N ALA A 131 13.35 4.67 9.43
CA ALA A 131 14.54 5.35 8.94
C ALA A 131 14.26 6.79 8.49
N LEU A 132 13.13 7.01 7.83
CA LEU A 132 12.74 8.28 7.22
C LEU A 132 11.87 9.15 8.14
N SER A 133 11.70 8.75 9.39
CA SER A 133 11.01 9.52 10.42
C SER A 133 12.02 10.18 11.36
N SER A 134 11.73 11.40 11.82
CA SER A 134 12.51 12.03 12.89
C SER A 134 12.30 11.29 14.20
N VAL A 135 11.04 10.95 14.50
CA VAL A 135 10.62 10.12 15.64
C VAL A 135 9.64 9.06 15.15
N LEU A 136 9.80 7.83 15.64
CA LEU A 136 8.81 6.77 15.52
C LEU A 136 8.59 6.12 16.89
N LYS A 137 7.35 5.81 17.20
CA LYS A 137 6.94 5.07 18.40
C LYS A 137 6.09 3.87 17.99
N ALA A 138 6.53 2.69 18.39
CA ALA A 138 5.80 1.45 18.21
C ALA A 138 5.23 1.00 19.56
N THR A 139 3.91 0.86 19.63
CA THR A 139 3.20 0.32 20.79
C THR A 139 2.48 -0.96 20.39
N VAL A 140 2.73 -2.06 21.08
CA VAL A 140 2.17 -3.37 20.77
C VAL A 140 1.33 -3.86 21.95
N TYR A 141 0.11 -4.26 21.66
CA TYR A 141 -0.80 -4.89 22.63
C TYR A 141 -0.82 -6.39 22.35
N ARG A 142 -0.23 -7.18 23.25
CA ARG A 142 -0.11 -8.64 23.08
C ARG A 142 0.12 -9.29 24.44
N GLU A 143 -0.41 -10.51 24.64
CA GLU A 143 -0.16 -11.33 25.84
C GLU A 143 -0.51 -10.63 27.18
N GLY A 144 -1.59 -9.84 27.19
CA GLY A 144 -2.04 -9.11 28.37
C GLY A 144 -1.19 -7.86 28.71
N LYS A 145 -0.25 -7.49 27.83
CA LYS A 145 0.73 -6.43 28.08
C LYS A 145 0.74 -5.38 26.98
N ILE A 146 1.20 -4.19 27.35
CA ILE A 146 1.57 -3.10 26.45
C ILE A 146 3.09 -3.10 26.36
N PHE A 147 3.62 -3.33 25.16
CA PHE A 147 5.04 -3.20 24.87
C PHE A 147 5.28 -1.92 24.07
N GLU A 148 6.42 -1.26 24.31
CA GLU A 148 6.74 0.00 23.67
C GLU A 148 8.22 0.10 23.32
N GLN A 149 8.50 0.70 22.16
CA GLN A 149 9.83 1.16 21.78
C GLN A 149 9.74 2.46 20.97
N GLU A 150 10.64 3.40 21.27
CA GLU A 150 10.79 4.66 20.55
C GLU A 150 12.12 4.68 19.79
N TYR A 151 12.09 5.34 18.65
CA TYR A 151 13.20 5.47 17.72
C TYR A 151 13.37 6.93 17.31
N HIS A 152 14.62 7.32 17.08
CA HIS A 152 14.97 8.59 16.48
C HIS A 152 15.79 8.31 15.21
N ARG A 153 15.25 8.66 14.04
CA ARG A 153 15.89 8.41 12.73
C ARG A 153 16.32 6.96 12.51
N GLY A 154 15.46 6.01 12.88
CA GLY A 154 15.75 4.58 12.77
C GLY A 154 16.53 3.98 13.95
N VAL A 155 17.05 4.79 14.87
CA VAL A 155 17.88 4.31 15.99
C VAL A 155 17.02 4.10 17.23
N PRO A 156 16.98 2.90 17.83
CA PRO A 156 16.23 2.64 19.06
C PRO A 156 16.79 3.48 20.22
N GLN A 157 15.91 4.11 20.99
CA GLN A 157 16.30 4.95 22.14
C GLN A 157 16.50 4.13 23.41
N TYR A 158 15.86 2.96 23.48
CA TYR A 158 15.96 1.99 24.56
C TYR A 158 15.48 0.62 24.07
N PRO A 159 15.84 -0.50 24.74
CA PRO A 159 15.28 -1.81 24.44
C PRO A 159 13.76 -1.85 24.67
N VAL A 160 13.04 -2.72 23.95
CA VAL A 160 11.59 -2.91 24.16
C VAL A 160 11.28 -3.11 25.64
N ARG A 161 10.33 -2.34 26.15
CA ARG A 161 9.89 -2.37 27.54
C ARG A 161 8.41 -2.68 27.65
N VAL A 162 8.01 -3.25 28.79
CA VAL A 162 6.60 -3.34 29.17
C VAL A 162 6.18 -1.98 29.75
N ALA A 163 5.23 -1.32 29.09
CA ALA A 163 4.68 -0.02 29.50
C ALA A 163 3.43 -0.15 30.39
N GLY A 164 2.81 -1.33 30.45
CA GLY A 164 1.64 -1.61 31.27
C GLY A 164 0.96 -2.93 30.92
N GLU A 165 -0.22 -3.14 31.50
CA GLU A 165 -1.11 -4.27 31.19
C GLU A 165 -2.25 -3.81 30.28
N SER A 166 -2.77 -4.71 29.44
CA SER A 166 -3.92 -4.44 28.58
C SER A 166 -4.59 -5.72 28.10
N ASP A 167 -5.93 -5.70 28.06
CA ASP A 167 -6.74 -6.75 27.45
C ASP A 167 -6.90 -6.56 25.92
N ARG A 168 -6.33 -5.48 25.36
CA ARG A 168 -6.36 -5.20 23.92
C ARG A 168 -5.36 -6.10 23.17
N ARG A 169 -5.56 -6.22 21.87
CA ARG A 169 -4.60 -6.78 20.92
C ARG A 169 -4.41 -5.82 19.76
N GLY A 170 -3.22 -5.83 19.16
CA GLY A 170 -2.92 -5.08 17.94
C GLY A 170 -1.64 -4.27 18.02
N THR A 171 -1.43 -3.41 17.03
CA THR A 171 -0.26 -2.54 16.95
C THR A 171 -0.70 -1.09 16.72
N THR A 172 -0.02 -0.17 17.40
CA THR A 172 -0.05 1.27 17.10
C THR A 172 1.33 1.71 16.65
N ILE A 173 1.42 2.25 15.44
CA ILE A 173 2.62 2.91 14.93
C ILE A 173 2.35 4.40 14.81
N HIS A 174 3.11 5.20 15.53
CA HIS A 174 3.11 6.65 15.44
C HIS A 174 4.44 7.10 14.83
N PHE A 175 4.43 7.96 13.82
CA PHE A 175 5.66 8.46 13.21
C PHE A 175 5.54 9.90 12.72
N GLN A 176 6.63 10.65 12.82
CA GLN A 176 6.79 12.01 12.29
C GLN A 176 7.78 11.99 11.12
N PRO A 177 7.41 12.39 9.90
CA PRO A 177 8.33 12.43 8.77
C PRO A 177 9.53 13.37 9.06
N ASP A 178 10.74 12.94 8.69
CA ASP A 178 11.96 13.73 8.91
C ASP A 178 12.08 14.87 7.89
N SER A 179 12.02 16.12 8.37
CA SER A 179 12.13 17.31 7.53
C SER A 179 13.53 17.49 6.89
N GLU A 180 14.56 16.80 7.38
CA GLU A 180 15.87 16.75 6.69
C GLU A 180 15.84 15.87 5.43
N VAL A 181 14.92 14.91 5.35
CA VAL A 181 14.73 14.03 4.19
C VAL A 181 13.68 14.62 3.26
N PHE A 182 12.51 14.95 3.80
CA PHE A 182 11.36 15.46 3.05
C PHE A 182 11.40 16.98 2.98
N THR A 183 12.33 17.49 2.16
CA THR A 183 12.56 18.93 2.00
C THR A 183 11.50 19.64 1.16
N LEU A 184 10.70 18.89 0.39
CA LEU A 184 9.65 19.43 -0.46
C LEU A 184 8.34 19.68 0.29
N THR A 185 7.97 18.78 1.20
CA THR A 185 6.78 18.91 2.06
C THR A 185 6.84 17.87 3.18
N THR A 186 6.30 18.22 4.34
CA THR A 186 6.00 17.28 5.44
C THR A 186 4.50 17.25 5.76
N GLU A 187 3.68 17.93 4.95
CA GLU A 187 2.25 18.04 5.16
C GLU A 187 1.51 16.92 4.41
N TYR A 188 0.73 16.15 5.16
CA TYR A 188 -0.12 15.11 4.60
C TYR A 188 -1.41 15.70 4.02
N ASN A 189 -1.82 15.17 2.87
CA ASN A 189 -3.07 15.54 2.21
C ASN A 189 -4.17 14.56 2.61
N TYR A 190 -5.19 15.06 3.30
CA TYR A 190 -6.32 14.26 3.79
C TYR A 190 -7.00 13.46 2.68
N GLU A 191 -7.31 14.11 1.55
CA GLU A 191 -8.04 13.47 0.44
C GLU A 191 -7.26 12.33 -0.21
N THR A 192 -5.93 12.44 -0.22
CA THR A 192 -5.04 11.39 -0.72
C THR A 192 -5.13 10.15 0.19
N VAL A 193 -5.08 10.34 1.52
CA VAL A 193 -5.24 9.25 2.50
C VAL A 193 -6.67 8.68 2.44
N ALA A 194 -7.68 9.54 2.42
CA ALA A 194 -9.09 9.16 2.35
C ALA A 194 -9.38 8.31 1.10
N THR A 195 -8.88 8.74 -0.07
CA THR A 195 -9.05 8.01 -1.33
C THR A 195 -8.43 6.62 -1.23
N ARG A 196 -7.19 6.51 -0.74
CA ARG A 196 -6.53 5.21 -0.62
C ARG A 196 -7.22 4.28 0.38
N LEU A 197 -7.67 4.79 1.52
CA LEU A 197 -8.43 3.99 2.49
C LEU A 197 -9.78 3.54 1.93
N ARG A 198 -10.46 4.38 1.15
CA ARG A 198 -11.70 4.01 0.45
C ARG A 198 -11.47 2.86 -0.54
N GLU A 199 -10.40 2.93 -1.34
CA GLU A 199 -10.02 1.84 -2.24
C GLU A 199 -9.76 0.54 -1.46
N LEU A 200 -8.99 0.61 -0.38
CA LEU A 200 -8.69 -0.54 0.47
C LEU A 200 -9.94 -1.16 1.09
N ALA A 201 -10.93 -0.35 1.48
CA ALA A 201 -12.21 -0.85 2.00
C ALA A 201 -12.96 -1.65 0.93
N PHE A 202 -12.99 -1.19 -0.32
CA PHE A 202 -13.60 -1.95 -1.42
C PHE A 202 -12.84 -3.24 -1.76
N LEU A 203 -11.52 -3.23 -1.63
CA LEU A 203 -10.67 -4.40 -1.90
C LEU A 203 -10.76 -5.45 -0.79
N ASN A 204 -11.15 -5.05 0.42
CA ASN A 204 -11.24 -5.90 1.60
C ASN A 204 -12.62 -5.75 2.26
N PRO A 205 -13.67 -6.36 1.68
CA PRO A 205 -15.02 -6.31 2.24
C PRO A 205 -15.05 -6.80 3.68
N GLY A 206 -15.81 -6.12 4.54
CA GLY A 206 -15.91 -6.44 5.96
C GLY A 206 -14.86 -5.77 6.86
N ILE A 207 -13.86 -5.07 6.31
CA ILE A 207 -12.84 -4.36 7.10
C ILE A 207 -13.21 -2.89 7.24
N LYS A 208 -13.19 -2.38 8.47
CA LYS A 208 -13.46 -0.96 8.79
C LYS A 208 -12.18 -0.16 8.74
N LEU A 209 -12.15 0.89 7.92
CA LEU A 209 -11.03 1.82 7.84
C LEU A 209 -11.51 3.21 8.24
N ASN A 210 -10.95 3.74 9.31
CA ASN A 210 -11.33 5.03 9.87
C ASN A 210 -10.20 6.04 9.64
N LEU A 211 -10.52 7.23 9.12
CA LEU A 211 -9.59 8.34 8.98
C LEU A 211 -10.03 9.51 9.85
N LYS A 212 -9.09 10.12 10.55
CA LYS A 212 -9.31 11.31 11.37
C LYS A 212 -8.20 12.33 11.15
N ASP A 213 -8.55 13.60 11.02
CA ASP A 213 -7.61 14.71 10.92
C ASP A 213 -7.79 15.64 12.11
N LEU A 214 -6.77 15.76 12.95
CA LEU A 214 -6.80 16.59 14.15
C LEU A 214 -6.30 18.02 13.92
N ARG A 215 -5.82 18.34 12.71
CA ARG A 215 -5.23 19.66 12.40
C ARG A 215 -6.28 20.76 12.35
N GLU A 216 -7.46 20.44 11.83
CA GLU A 216 -8.58 21.37 11.68
C GLU A 216 -9.87 20.73 12.21
N ASN A 217 -10.71 21.55 12.84
CA ASN A 217 -12.05 21.18 13.27
C ASN A 217 -13.09 21.77 12.31
N ASP A 218 -14.20 21.08 12.13
CA ASP A 218 -15.39 21.58 11.45
C ASP A 218 -16.14 22.63 12.30
N GLU A 219 -17.24 23.16 11.75
CA GLU A 219 -18.09 24.16 12.43
C GLU A 219 -18.69 23.66 13.75
N SER A 220 -18.72 22.34 13.99
CA SER A 220 -19.21 21.70 15.22
C SER A 220 -18.07 21.36 16.21
N GLU A 221 -16.89 21.97 16.01
CA GLU A 221 -15.67 21.72 16.77
C GLU A 221 -15.20 20.26 16.75
N GLN A 222 -15.62 19.47 15.75
CA GLN A 222 -15.19 18.10 15.58
C GLN A 222 -14.08 17.99 14.54
N PRO A 223 -13.05 17.16 14.79
CA PRO A 223 -12.03 16.89 13.78
C PRO A 223 -12.65 16.25 12.55
N LYS A 224 -12.17 16.64 11.36
CA LYS A 224 -12.59 16.02 10.10
C LYS A 224 -12.35 14.51 10.17
N SER A 225 -13.36 13.72 9.78
CA SER A 225 -13.24 12.27 9.80
C SER A 225 -14.10 11.59 8.75
N ASP A 226 -13.63 10.45 8.27
CA ASP A 226 -14.34 9.57 7.35
C ASP A 226 -14.25 8.13 7.84
N ARG A 227 -15.29 7.35 7.53
CA ARG A 227 -15.33 5.92 7.78
C ARG A 227 -15.60 5.20 6.47
N PHE A 228 -14.74 4.26 6.14
CA PHE A 228 -14.83 3.45 4.92
C PHE A 228 -15.11 2.00 5.30
N TYR A 229 -16.13 1.44 4.66
CA TYR A 229 -16.56 0.07 4.85
C TYR A 229 -17.28 -0.38 3.58
N SER A 230 -17.02 -1.60 3.14
CA SER A 230 -17.66 -2.19 1.96
C SER A 230 -18.23 -3.57 2.31
N GLU A 231 -19.44 -3.84 1.85
CA GLU A 231 -20.08 -5.15 2.03
C GLU A 231 -19.91 -6.03 0.80
N ILE A 232 -20.06 -5.47 -0.40
CA ILE A 232 -20.02 -6.22 -1.66
C ILE A 232 -18.77 -5.94 -2.52
N GLY A 233 -17.80 -5.20 -1.97
CA GLY A 233 -16.45 -5.06 -2.52
C GLY A 233 -16.37 -4.38 -3.89
N LEU A 234 -15.73 -5.05 -4.85
CA LEU A 234 -15.43 -4.46 -6.16
C LEU A 234 -16.67 -3.95 -6.93
N ARG A 235 -17.86 -4.50 -6.66
CA ARG A 235 -19.11 -4.00 -7.25
C ARG A 235 -19.47 -2.59 -6.76
N GLU A 236 -19.31 -2.33 -5.46
CA GLU A 236 -19.44 -0.98 -4.92
C GLU A 236 -18.34 -0.07 -5.49
N PHE A 237 -17.13 -0.60 -5.67
CA PHE A 237 -16.04 0.19 -6.24
C PHE A 237 -16.34 0.68 -7.67
N VAL A 238 -16.78 -0.22 -8.56
CA VAL A 238 -17.21 0.19 -9.91
C VAL A 238 -18.35 1.19 -9.85
N SER A 239 -19.32 0.97 -8.96
CA SER A 239 -20.46 1.89 -8.77
C SER A 239 -20.02 3.27 -8.26
N TYR A 240 -18.99 3.33 -7.41
CA TYR A 240 -18.39 4.54 -6.90
C TYR A 240 -17.63 5.30 -8.00
N LEU A 241 -16.82 4.59 -8.80
CA LEU A 241 -16.07 5.17 -9.92
C LEU A 241 -16.98 5.75 -11.01
N ASP A 242 -18.14 5.12 -11.24
CA ASP A 242 -19.15 5.58 -12.21
C ASP A 242 -20.28 6.41 -11.57
N SER A 243 -20.11 6.90 -10.34
CA SER A 243 -21.17 7.63 -9.62
C SER A 243 -21.70 8.87 -10.37
N THR A 244 -20.86 9.50 -11.20
CA THR A 244 -21.21 10.68 -12.02
C THR A 244 -21.52 10.36 -13.47
N ARG A 245 -21.46 9.08 -13.88
CA ARG A 245 -21.65 8.64 -15.27
C ARG A 245 -22.98 7.92 -15.44
N GLU A 246 -23.63 8.10 -16.59
CA GLU A 246 -24.86 7.38 -16.90
C GLU A 246 -24.55 5.92 -17.25
N LYS A 247 -25.11 4.99 -16.46
CA LYS A 247 -24.84 3.56 -16.54
C LYS A 247 -25.65 2.92 -17.67
N LEU A 248 -25.01 2.10 -18.50
CA LEU A 248 -25.67 1.28 -19.54
C LEU A 248 -26.23 -0.03 -18.98
N ILE A 249 -25.67 -0.53 -17.88
CA ILE A 249 -26.16 -1.71 -17.18
C ILE A 249 -26.47 -1.35 -15.72
N PRO A 250 -27.57 -1.87 -15.13
CA PRO A 250 -28.03 -1.45 -13.81
C PRO A 250 -27.06 -1.82 -12.69
N ASN A 251 -26.47 -3.01 -12.77
CA ASN A 251 -25.55 -3.55 -11.76
C ASN A 251 -24.22 -3.94 -12.41
N PRO A 252 -23.06 -3.59 -11.81
CA PRO A 252 -21.77 -4.08 -12.27
C PRO A 252 -21.72 -5.62 -12.33
N ILE A 253 -21.19 -6.14 -13.42
CA ILE A 253 -20.86 -7.55 -13.58
C ILE A 253 -19.72 -7.87 -12.62
N TYR A 254 -19.80 -9.00 -11.94
CA TYR A 254 -18.75 -9.47 -11.04
C TYR A 254 -18.38 -10.90 -11.37
N ILE A 255 -17.08 -11.14 -11.47
CA ILE A 255 -16.48 -12.41 -11.83
C ILE A 255 -15.43 -12.72 -10.76
N GLU A 256 -15.52 -13.89 -10.17
CA GLU A 256 -14.53 -14.37 -9.21
C GLU A 256 -14.08 -15.80 -9.54
N ASN A 257 -12.80 -16.06 -9.28
CA ASN A 257 -12.25 -17.39 -9.20
C ASN A 257 -11.36 -17.46 -7.96
N THR A 258 -11.87 -18.07 -6.89
CA THR A 258 -11.16 -18.25 -5.62
C THR A 258 -10.53 -19.64 -5.48
N LYS A 259 -10.82 -20.56 -6.41
CA LYS A 259 -10.36 -21.96 -6.39
C LYS A 259 -9.14 -22.20 -7.28
N GLY A 260 -8.78 -21.24 -8.13
CA GLY A 260 -7.55 -21.29 -8.92
C GLY A 260 -6.31 -21.07 -8.05
N GLU A 261 -5.14 -21.40 -8.61
CA GLU A 261 -3.84 -21.14 -7.99
C GLU A 261 -3.61 -19.67 -7.65
N ILE A 262 -4.12 -18.78 -8.52
CA ILE A 262 -4.12 -17.33 -8.32
C ILE A 262 -5.58 -16.89 -8.22
N PRO A 263 -6.06 -16.50 -7.03
CA PRO A 263 -7.39 -15.94 -6.90
C PRO A 263 -7.53 -14.63 -7.68
N VAL A 264 -8.60 -14.51 -8.46
CA VAL A 264 -8.89 -13.34 -9.28
C VAL A 264 -10.31 -12.87 -9.00
N GLN A 265 -10.49 -11.57 -8.83
CA GLN A 265 -11.76 -10.89 -8.74
C GLN A 265 -11.79 -9.74 -9.74
N VAL A 266 -12.86 -9.64 -10.51
CA VAL A 266 -13.08 -8.56 -11.47
C VAL A 266 -14.50 -8.05 -11.31
N ALA A 267 -14.66 -6.74 -11.17
CA ALA A 267 -15.94 -6.08 -11.38
C ALA A 267 -15.85 -5.17 -12.60
N LEU A 268 -16.91 -5.10 -13.40
CA LEU A 268 -16.96 -4.22 -14.55
C LEU A 268 -18.37 -3.73 -14.87
N GLY A 269 -18.46 -2.52 -15.40
CA GLY A 269 -19.68 -1.87 -15.86
C GLY A 269 -19.42 -1.08 -17.14
N TYR A 270 -20.49 -0.78 -17.86
CA TYR A 270 -20.45 0.11 -19.01
C TYR A 270 -21.29 1.35 -18.74
N ASN A 271 -20.81 2.48 -19.23
CA ASN A 271 -21.47 3.79 -19.17
C ASN A 271 -21.49 4.43 -20.56
N THR A 272 -22.20 5.56 -20.68
CA THR A 272 -22.40 6.26 -21.96
C THR A 272 -21.20 7.10 -22.41
N SER A 273 -20.09 7.10 -21.66
CA SER A 273 -18.87 7.82 -22.04
C SER A 273 -18.02 7.04 -23.05
N TYR A 274 -17.02 7.71 -23.60
CA TYR A 274 -16.10 7.15 -24.60
C TYR A 274 -14.78 6.64 -24.00
N SER A 275 -14.55 6.84 -22.70
CA SER A 275 -13.26 6.52 -22.08
C SER A 275 -13.27 5.21 -21.31
N GLU A 276 -12.17 4.45 -21.42
CA GLU A 276 -11.88 3.33 -20.54
C GLU A 276 -11.41 3.87 -19.18
N ASN A 277 -12.02 3.38 -18.11
CA ASN A 277 -11.57 3.59 -16.73
C ASN A 277 -11.22 2.24 -16.09
N LEU A 278 -9.97 1.82 -16.25
CA LEU A 278 -9.48 0.56 -15.72
C LEU A 278 -8.56 0.79 -14.52
N VAL A 279 -8.94 0.24 -13.37
CA VAL A 279 -8.10 0.23 -12.16
C VAL A 279 -7.71 -1.20 -11.82
N SER A 280 -6.46 -1.43 -11.43
CA SER A 280 -5.95 -2.78 -11.22
C SER A 280 -5.09 -2.90 -9.97
N TYR A 281 -5.22 -4.04 -9.30
CA TYR A 281 -4.60 -4.32 -8.01
C TYR A 281 -4.00 -5.72 -7.95
N VAL A 282 -2.87 -5.81 -7.26
CA VAL A 282 -2.21 -7.07 -6.87
C VAL A 282 -1.99 -7.04 -5.38
N ASN A 283 -2.58 -7.98 -4.64
CA ASN A 283 -2.49 -8.02 -3.18
C ASN A 283 -2.79 -6.65 -2.53
N ASN A 284 -3.88 -6.01 -2.99
CA ASN A 284 -4.34 -4.67 -2.58
C ASN A 284 -3.47 -3.47 -3.00
N ILE A 285 -2.37 -3.70 -3.72
CA ILE A 285 -1.48 -2.66 -4.22
C ILE A 285 -1.92 -2.21 -5.60
N ASN A 286 -2.07 -0.89 -5.80
CA ASN A 286 -2.50 -0.31 -7.06
C ASN A 286 -1.39 -0.37 -8.12
N THR A 287 -1.57 -1.20 -9.14
CA THR A 287 -0.70 -1.29 -10.30
C THR A 287 -1.22 -0.37 -11.40
N HIS A 288 -1.02 0.93 -11.24
CA HIS A 288 -1.55 1.96 -12.16
C HIS A 288 -0.93 1.93 -13.56
N GLU A 289 0.26 1.32 -13.73
CA GLU A 289 0.87 1.06 -15.03
C GLU A 289 0.42 -0.29 -15.63
N GLY A 290 -0.45 -1.01 -14.92
CA GLY A 290 -1.02 -2.28 -15.33
C GLY A 290 -0.05 -3.45 -15.13
N GLY A 291 0.09 -4.30 -16.14
CA GLY A 291 0.90 -5.51 -16.05
C GLY A 291 0.26 -6.72 -16.71
N THR A 292 0.76 -7.90 -16.36
CA THR A 292 0.33 -9.19 -16.93
C THR A 292 -1.15 -9.48 -16.71
N HIS A 293 -1.70 -9.15 -15.53
CA HIS A 293 -3.13 -9.28 -15.18
C HIS A 293 -4.04 -8.38 -16.04
N VAL A 294 -3.63 -7.12 -16.26
CA VAL A 294 -4.36 -6.19 -17.14
C VAL A 294 -4.36 -6.67 -18.59
N ALA A 295 -3.21 -7.09 -19.10
CA ALA A 295 -3.09 -7.65 -20.45
C ALA A 295 -3.95 -8.91 -20.62
N GLY A 296 -3.97 -9.79 -19.61
CA GLY A 296 -4.83 -10.97 -19.56
C GLY A 296 -6.31 -10.62 -19.60
N PHE A 297 -6.75 -9.68 -18.78
CA PHE A 297 -8.13 -9.18 -18.77
C PHE A 297 -8.55 -8.63 -20.14
N ARG A 298 -7.77 -7.69 -20.71
CA ARG A 298 -8.09 -7.08 -22.01
C ARG A 298 -8.20 -8.11 -23.13
N ARG A 299 -7.31 -9.11 -23.14
CA ARG A 299 -7.35 -10.23 -24.10
C ARG A 299 -8.60 -11.09 -23.90
N ALA A 300 -8.94 -11.42 -22.66
CA ALA A 300 -10.11 -12.23 -22.34
C ALA A 300 -11.42 -11.52 -22.69
N LEU A 301 -11.56 -10.24 -22.36
CA LEU A 301 -12.72 -9.41 -22.68
C LEU A 301 -12.93 -9.35 -24.20
N THR A 302 -11.89 -8.93 -24.94
CA THR A 302 -11.94 -8.81 -26.40
C THR A 302 -12.34 -10.14 -27.06
N ARG A 303 -11.69 -11.24 -26.70
CA ARG A 303 -11.99 -12.57 -27.28
C ARG A 303 -13.42 -13.02 -26.98
N THR A 304 -13.90 -12.78 -25.75
CA THR A 304 -15.22 -13.23 -25.31
C THR A 304 -16.33 -12.46 -26.00
N LEU A 305 -16.26 -11.13 -26.00
CA LEU A 305 -17.27 -10.27 -26.61
C LEU A 305 -17.28 -10.41 -28.14
N LYS A 306 -16.10 -10.50 -28.78
CA LYS A 306 -16.02 -10.77 -30.22
C LYS A 306 -16.66 -12.10 -30.60
N SER A 307 -16.32 -13.18 -29.88
CA SER A 307 -16.92 -14.49 -30.14
C SER A 307 -18.44 -14.49 -29.96
N TYR A 308 -18.97 -13.71 -29.01
CA TYR A 308 -20.40 -13.53 -28.84
C TYR A 308 -21.03 -12.75 -30.01
N ALA A 309 -20.42 -11.65 -30.44
CA ALA A 309 -20.91 -10.81 -31.53
C ALA A 309 -20.90 -11.54 -32.89
N ASP A 310 -19.88 -12.35 -33.15
CA ASP A 310 -19.80 -13.22 -34.34
C ASP A 310 -20.92 -14.26 -34.33
N LYS A 311 -21.14 -14.93 -33.19
CA LYS A 311 -22.16 -15.99 -33.06
C LYS A 311 -23.60 -15.47 -33.07
N SER A 312 -23.83 -14.23 -32.66
CA SER A 312 -25.16 -13.63 -32.64
C SER A 312 -25.61 -13.08 -33.99
N GLY A 313 -24.70 -12.98 -34.97
CA GLY A 313 -24.98 -12.38 -36.29
C GLY A 313 -25.19 -10.86 -36.25
N LEU A 314 -24.90 -10.20 -35.13
CA LEU A 314 -25.05 -8.74 -34.98
C LEU A 314 -24.11 -7.98 -35.92
N LEU A 315 -22.90 -8.49 -36.14
CA LEU A 315 -21.87 -7.84 -36.96
C LEU A 315 -22.22 -7.84 -38.46
N GLU A 316 -22.81 -8.93 -38.95
CA GLU A 316 -23.23 -9.05 -40.35
C GLU A 316 -24.29 -8.00 -40.72
N LYS A 317 -25.21 -7.71 -39.77
CA LYS A 317 -26.23 -6.68 -39.94
C LYS A 317 -25.66 -5.26 -39.88
N ALA A 318 -24.65 -5.05 -39.04
CA ALA A 318 -24.04 -3.74 -38.84
C ALA A 318 -23.04 -3.35 -39.94
N LYS A 319 -22.43 -4.33 -40.64
CA LYS A 319 -21.32 -4.11 -41.60
C LYS A 319 -20.15 -3.31 -41.00
N VAL A 320 -19.87 -3.54 -39.71
CA VAL A 320 -18.79 -2.89 -38.96
C VAL A 320 -17.78 -3.94 -38.54
N GLU A 321 -16.48 -3.62 -38.68
CA GLU A 321 -15.41 -4.40 -38.10
C GLU A 321 -15.13 -3.88 -36.68
N ILE A 322 -15.19 -4.77 -35.68
CA ILE A 322 -14.99 -4.40 -34.27
C ILE A 322 -13.57 -4.82 -33.83
N SER A 323 -12.86 -3.84 -33.26
CA SER A 323 -11.55 -3.94 -32.65
C SER A 323 -11.63 -4.19 -31.13
N GLY A 324 -10.49 -4.39 -30.48
CA GLY A 324 -10.45 -4.52 -29.03
C GLY A 324 -10.78 -3.22 -28.29
N ASP A 325 -10.42 -2.07 -28.86
CA ASP A 325 -10.66 -0.76 -28.26
C ASP A 325 -12.16 -0.46 -28.18
N ASP A 326 -12.93 -0.84 -29.20
CA ASP A 326 -14.38 -0.63 -29.25
C ASP A 326 -15.10 -1.34 -28.10
N PHE A 327 -14.62 -2.52 -27.67
CA PHE A 327 -15.20 -3.22 -26.52
C PHE A 327 -14.86 -2.57 -25.17
N ARG A 328 -13.92 -1.63 -25.13
CA ARG A 328 -13.48 -0.93 -23.91
C ARG A 328 -14.04 0.49 -23.82
N GLU A 329 -14.69 0.97 -24.88
CA GLU A 329 -15.39 2.24 -24.88
C GLU A 329 -16.46 2.26 -23.78
N GLY A 330 -16.42 3.27 -22.92
CA GLY A 330 -17.33 3.40 -21.78
C GLY A 330 -17.17 2.34 -20.69
N LEU A 331 -16.12 1.52 -20.73
CA LEU A 331 -15.86 0.48 -19.74
C LEU A 331 -15.26 1.09 -18.46
N THR A 332 -15.88 0.81 -17.32
CA THR A 332 -15.25 0.96 -16.00
C THR A 332 -15.02 -0.43 -15.41
N ALA A 333 -13.80 -0.75 -15.05
CA ALA A 333 -13.46 -2.06 -14.51
C ALA A 333 -12.42 -1.98 -13.39
N VAL A 334 -12.60 -2.83 -12.38
CA VAL A 334 -11.66 -3.03 -11.28
C VAL A 334 -11.20 -4.48 -11.30
N ILE A 335 -9.90 -4.68 -11.41
CA ILE A 335 -9.25 -5.99 -11.38
C ILE A 335 -8.48 -6.12 -10.07
N SER A 336 -8.72 -7.18 -9.30
CA SER A 336 -7.94 -7.52 -8.11
C SER A 336 -7.45 -8.95 -8.22
N VAL A 337 -6.14 -9.15 -8.18
CA VAL A 337 -5.51 -10.48 -8.18
C VAL A 337 -4.74 -10.71 -6.89
N LYS A 338 -4.76 -11.95 -6.41
CA LYS A 338 -4.04 -12.38 -5.22
C LYS A 338 -2.93 -13.34 -5.64
N VAL A 339 -1.68 -12.88 -5.58
CA VAL A 339 -0.51 -13.62 -6.05
C VAL A 339 0.37 -13.93 -4.83
N ALA A 340 0.79 -15.17 -4.66
CA ALA A 340 1.63 -15.54 -3.51
C ALA A 340 3.02 -14.90 -3.57
N GLU A 341 3.64 -14.89 -4.75
CA GLU A 341 4.97 -14.32 -4.99
C GLU A 341 4.93 -13.40 -6.23
N PRO A 342 4.29 -12.22 -6.13
CA PRO A 342 4.24 -11.31 -7.27
C PRO A 342 5.63 -10.72 -7.53
N GLN A 343 5.94 -10.52 -8.80
CA GLN A 343 7.11 -9.80 -9.24
C GLN A 343 6.66 -8.43 -9.72
N PHE A 344 7.18 -7.37 -9.10
CA PHE A 344 6.90 -6.01 -9.54
C PHE A 344 8.12 -5.42 -10.26
N GLU A 345 7.88 -4.47 -11.17
CA GLU A 345 8.96 -3.78 -11.91
C GLU A 345 9.94 -3.01 -10.98
N GLY A 346 9.48 -2.63 -9.78
CA GLY A 346 10.31 -2.00 -8.76
C GLY A 346 9.62 -1.89 -7.39
N GLN A 347 10.28 -1.23 -6.44
CA GLN A 347 9.80 -1.08 -5.06
C GLN A 347 8.48 -0.31 -4.94
N THR A 348 8.19 0.59 -5.89
CA THR A 348 6.94 1.36 -5.96
C THR A 348 5.75 0.54 -6.46
N LYS A 349 5.99 -0.69 -6.94
CA LYS A 349 4.95 -1.69 -7.30
C LYS A 349 3.92 -1.18 -8.32
N THR A 350 4.35 -0.37 -9.27
CA THR A 350 3.47 0.28 -10.27
C THR A 350 2.93 -0.69 -11.32
N LYS A 351 3.64 -1.80 -11.56
CA LYS A 351 3.35 -2.79 -12.59
C LYS A 351 3.69 -4.21 -12.15
N LEU A 352 2.82 -5.16 -12.51
CA LEU A 352 3.01 -6.62 -12.34
C LEU A 352 3.64 -7.28 -13.57
#